data_AF-A0A7L4I1H2-F1
#
_entry.id   AF-A0A7L4I1H2-F1
#
_cell.length_a   1.000
_cell.length_b   1.000
_cell.length_c   1.000
_cell.angle_alpha   90.00
_cell.angle_beta   90.00
_cell.angle_gamma   90.00
#
_symmetry.space_group_name_H-M   'P 1'
#
loop_
_entity.id
_entity.type
_entity.pdbx_description
1 polymer ?
#
loop_
_entity_poly.entity_id
_entity_poly.type
_entity_poly.pdbx_seq_one_letter_code
_entity_poly.pdbx_strand_id
1 'polypeptide(L)'
;GYECEPFNNPADFFLDIINGDSTAVAASKEDDRPVDIGKVAEDNVDSSVVDVLHQKYLNSILYQRTKEALGKVELGRGSTQRVSKQGHEITYANGFLTQLYWVSKRSLKNLIRNPQASIAQITVTIILALVVGAIFFGVKLDRSGIQNRAGSLFFVTTNQCFSSVSAIELFIRDKKLFV
;
A
#
# COMPACT_ATOMS: atom_id res chain seq x y z
N GLY A 1 21.34 -35.04 -14.80
CA GLY A 1 20.23 -34.09 -14.69
C GLY A 1 19.69 -34.16 -13.28
N TYR A 2 18.77 -33.28 -12.89
CA TYR A 2 18.07 -33.40 -11.61
C TYR A 2 16.87 -34.35 -11.78
N GLU A 3 16.69 -35.29 -10.87
CA GLU A 3 15.61 -36.27 -10.89
C GLU A 3 14.69 -36.03 -9.70
N CYS A 4 13.39 -35.89 -9.97
CA CYS A 4 12.39 -35.69 -8.94
C CYS A 4 11.99 -37.06 -8.39
N GLU A 5 12.11 -37.25 -7.08
CA GLU A 5 11.72 -38.52 -6.46
C GLU A 5 10.23 -38.82 -6.66
N PRO A 6 9.85 -40.10 -6.81
CA PRO A 6 8.46 -40.50 -6.78
C PRO A 6 7.88 -40.03 -5.44
N PHE A 7 6.76 -39.33 -5.45
CA PHE A 7 6.08 -38.75 -4.26
C PHE A 7 6.60 -37.40 -3.73
N ASN A 8 7.64 -36.79 -4.31
CA ASN A 8 8.00 -35.41 -3.95
C ASN A 8 7.16 -34.38 -4.72
N ASN A 9 6.90 -33.22 -4.11
CA ASN A 9 6.21 -32.12 -4.77
C ASN A 9 7.15 -31.48 -5.82
N PRO A 10 6.76 -31.45 -7.10
CA PRO A 10 7.62 -30.89 -8.15
C PRO A 10 7.91 -29.41 -7.96
N ALA A 11 7.00 -28.64 -7.34
CA ALA A 11 7.24 -27.22 -7.07
C ALA A 11 8.36 -27.02 -6.03
N ASP A 12 8.34 -27.79 -4.94
CA ASP A 12 9.36 -27.73 -3.90
C ASP A 12 10.71 -28.23 -4.45
N PHE A 13 10.70 -29.31 -5.23
CA PHE A 13 11.87 -29.80 -5.95
C PHE A 13 12.52 -28.73 -6.85
N PHE A 14 11.73 -27.95 -7.60
CA PHE A 14 12.28 -26.86 -8.41
C PHE A 14 12.85 -25.73 -7.55
N LEU A 15 12.18 -25.36 -6.45
CA LEU A 15 12.66 -24.35 -5.52
C LEU A 15 13.98 -24.78 -4.84
N ASP A 16 14.12 -26.05 -4.50
CA ASP A 16 15.34 -26.62 -3.92
C ASP A 16 16.51 -26.62 -4.91
N ILE A 17 16.25 -26.81 -6.20
CA ILE A 17 17.30 -26.78 -7.23
C ILE A 17 17.77 -25.35 -7.50
N ILE A 18 16.86 -24.38 -7.53
CA ILE A 18 17.21 -22.98 -7.80
C ILE A 18 17.78 -22.27 -6.55
N ASN A 19 17.38 -22.71 -5.35
CA ASN A 19 17.83 -22.15 -4.07
C ASN A 19 18.82 -23.06 -3.32
N GLY A 20 19.23 -24.19 -3.89
CA GLY A 20 20.04 -25.21 -3.19
C GLY A 20 21.36 -24.69 -2.63
N ASP A 21 21.92 -23.64 -3.24
CA ASP A 21 23.15 -22.98 -2.82
C ASP A 21 22.91 -21.72 -1.96
N SER A 22 21.65 -21.40 -1.64
CA SER A 22 21.32 -20.26 -0.77
C SER A 22 21.90 -20.51 0.63
N THR A 23 22.68 -19.56 1.14
CA THR A 23 23.33 -19.59 2.46
C THR A 23 22.35 -19.96 3.59
N ALA A 24 21.07 -19.58 3.47
CA ALA A 24 20.02 -19.94 4.40
C ALA A 24 19.67 -21.45 4.43
N VAL A 25 19.70 -22.13 3.28
CA VAL A 25 19.44 -23.58 3.17
C VAL A 25 20.66 -24.39 3.64
N ALA A 26 21.87 -23.91 3.35
CA ALA A 26 23.12 -24.49 3.85
C ALA A 26 23.24 -24.37 5.38
N ALA A 27 22.96 -23.18 5.94
CA ALA A 27 22.98 -22.95 7.39
C ALA A 27 21.91 -23.76 8.14
N SER A 28 20.74 -24.00 7.53
CA SER A 28 19.68 -24.82 8.13
C SER A 28 20.01 -26.32 8.18
N LYS A 29 20.92 -26.81 7.31
CA LYS A 29 21.39 -28.20 7.29
C LYS A 29 22.57 -28.46 8.23
N GLU A 30 23.20 -27.41 8.77
CA GLU A 30 24.34 -27.52 9.70
C GLU A 30 23.93 -27.77 11.16
N ASP A 31 22.66 -27.59 11.53
CA ASP A 31 22.17 -27.76 12.92
C ASP A 31 22.15 -29.22 13.42
N ASP A 32 22.52 -30.20 12.60
CA ASP A 32 22.54 -31.64 12.95
C ASP A 32 23.96 -32.27 12.93
N ARG A 33 25.04 -31.46 12.90
CA ARG A 33 26.43 -31.96 13.02
C ARG A 33 27.24 -31.15 14.03
N PRO A 34 28.06 -31.79 14.88
CA PRO A 34 28.79 -31.11 15.93
C PRO A 34 29.85 -30.18 15.34
N VAL A 35 29.84 -28.96 15.88
CA VAL A 35 30.68 -27.79 15.59
C VAL A 35 32.16 -28.16 15.44
N ASP A 36 32.76 -27.78 14.30
CA ASP A 36 34.19 -27.51 14.22
C ASP A 36 34.42 -26.10 13.66
N ILE A 37 35.23 -25.33 14.38
CA ILE A 37 35.45 -23.90 14.23
C ILE A 37 36.53 -23.71 13.16
N GLY A 38 36.15 -23.25 11.96
CA GLY A 38 37.11 -23.16 10.85
C GLY A 38 36.74 -22.22 9.72
N LYS A 39 37.11 -20.94 9.90
CA LYS A 39 37.46 -19.94 8.87
C LYS A 39 36.33 -19.38 7.99
N VAL A 40 36.01 -18.14 8.33
CA VAL A 40 35.51 -17.07 7.46
C VAL A 40 36.31 -17.03 6.15
N ALA A 41 35.62 -17.22 5.04
CA ALA A 41 36.04 -16.78 3.70
C ALA A 41 34.77 -16.38 2.94
N GLU A 42 34.39 -15.11 3.11
CA GLU A 42 33.65 -14.37 2.09
C GLU A 42 34.49 -14.35 0.81
N ASP A 43 33.89 -14.72 -0.32
CA ASP A 43 34.07 -14.13 -1.66
C ASP A 43 33.92 -15.15 -2.81
N ASN A 44 32.95 -14.88 -3.70
CA ASN A 44 32.88 -15.29 -5.13
C ASN A 44 32.38 -16.70 -5.55
N VAL A 45 31.25 -17.22 -5.02
CA VAL A 45 30.64 -18.47 -5.58
C VAL A 45 29.12 -18.37 -5.84
N ASP A 46 28.49 -17.20 -5.73
CA ASP A 46 27.01 -17.13 -5.75
C ASP A 46 26.36 -17.12 -7.16
N SER A 47 27.11 -16.92 -8.26
CA SER A 47 26.52 -16.84 -9.61
C SER A 47 26.55 -18.15 -10.42
N SER A 48 27.32 -19.16 -10.01
CA SER A 48 27.66 -20.29 -10.89
C SER A 48 26.46 -21.15 -11.29
N VAL A 49 25.65 -21.63 -10.35
CA VAL A 49 24.56 -22.58 -10.64
C VAL A 49 23.37 -21.88 -11.29
N VAL A 50 23.03 -20.67 -10.83
CA VAL A 50 22.00 -19.83 -11.43
C VAL A 50 22.37 -19.47 -12.88
N ASP A 51 23.62 -19.11 -13.14
CA ASP A 51 24.09 -18.79 -14.49
C ASP A 51 24.06 -20.03 -15.40
N VAL A 52 24.42 -21.20 -14.88
CA VAL A 52 24.36 -22.47 -15.64
C VAL A 52 22.92 -22.85 -15.97
N LEU A 53 21.99 -22.74 -15.02
CA LEU A 53 20.56 -22.97 -15.22
C LEU A 53 19.97 -21.96 -16.21
N HIS A 54 20.35 -20.69 -16.09
CA HIS A 54 19.97 -19.63 -17.02
C HIS A 54 20.44 -19.92 -18.44
N GLN A 55 21.71 -20.28 -18.62
CA GLN A 55 22.27 -20.65 -19.93
C GLN A 55 21.57 -21.89 -20.52
N LYS A 56 21.28 -22.91 -19.71
CA LYS A 56 20.51 -24.08 -20.17
C LYS A 56 19.09 -23.71 -20.60
N TYR A 57 18.44 -22.79 -19.88
CA TYR A 57 17.13 -22.28 -20.26
C TYR A 57 17.19 -21.54 -21.60
N LEU A 58 18.15 -20.64 -21.81
CA LEU A 58 18.34 -19.92 -23.09
C LEU A 58 18.56 -20.85 -24.28
N ASN A 59 19.27 -21.96 -24.06
CA ASN A 59 19.52 -22.98 -25.09
C ASN A 59 18.37 -23.97 -25.28
N SER A 60 17.30 -23.89 -24.47
CA SER A 60 16.19 -24.83 -24.53
C SER A 60 15.17 -24.47 -25.61
N ILE A 61 14.44 -25.49 -26.08
CA ILE A 61 13.28 -25.33 -26.97
C ILE A 61 12.16 -24.49 -26.34
N LEU A 62 12.07 -24.47 -25.00
CA LEU A 62 11.07 -23.71 -24.26
C LEU A 62 11.32 -22.21 -24.44
N TYR A 63 12.57 -21.76 -24.30
CA TYR A 63 12.93 -20.37 -24.53
C TYR A 63 12.67 -19.94 -25.98
N GLN A 64 13.04 -20.78 -26.95
CA GLN A 64 12.76 -20.49 -28.36
C GLN A 64 11.26 -20.34 -28.65
N ARG A 65 10.42 -21.28 -28.15
CA ARG A 65 8.96 -21.19 -28.31
C ARG A 65 8.37 -19.93 -27.67
N THR A 66 8.81 -19.58 -26.46
CA THR A 66 8.35 -18.36 -25.78
C THR A 66 8.79 -17.11 -26.54
N LYS A 67 10.02 -17.09 -27.09
CA LYS A 67 10.53 -15.97 -27.89
C LYS A 67 9.78 -15.82 -29.22
N GLU A 68 9.44 -16.92 -29.88
CA GLU A 68 8.61 -16.91 -31.09
C GLU A 68 7.18 -16.46 -30.81
N ALA A 69 6.58 -16.92 -29.71
CA ALA A 69 5.25 -16.49 -29.27
C ALA A 69 5.23 -14.98 -28.96
N LEU A 70 6.27 -14.48 -28.29
CA LEU A 70 6.45 -13.05 -28.01
C LEU A 70 6.59 -12.25 -29.30
N GLY A 71 7.40 -12.71 -30.26
CA GLY A 71 7.54 -12.07 -31.57
C GLY A 71 6.23 -11.99 -32.35
N LYS A 72 5.37 -13.01 -32.27
CA LYS A 72 4.03 -12.98 -32.88
C LYS A 72 3.12 -11.93 -32.22
N VAL A 73 3.18 -11.78 -30.90
CA VAL A 73 2.44 -10.76 -30.16
C VAL A 73 2.95 -9.36 -30.50
N GLU A 74 4.26 -9.16 -30.63
CA GLU A 74 4.86 -7.88 -31.01
C GLU A 74 4.51 -7.48 -32.46
N LEU A 75 4.59 -8.42 -33.42
CA LEU A 75 4.14 -8.17 -34.81
C LEU A 75 2.64 -7.88 -34.88
N GLY A 76 1.81 -8.63 -34.14
CA GLY A 76 0.37 -8.41 -34.05
C GLY A 76 0.01 -7.04 -33.45
N ARG A 77 0.83 -6.53 -32.53
CA ARG A 77 0.66 -5.21 -31.91
C ARG A 77 1.14 -4.07 -32.80
N GLY A 78 2.09 -4.32 -33.69
CA GLY A 78 2.60 -3.33 -34.67
C GLY A 78 1.58 -2.90 -35.72
N SER A 79 0.60 -3.74 -36.07
CA SER A 79 -0.42 -3.43 -37.07
C SER A 79 -1.68 -2.73 -36.50
N THR A 80 -2.01 -2.96 -35.22
CA THR A 80 -3.17 -2.34 -34.56
C THR A 80 -2.82 -1.15 -33.67
N GLN A 81 -1.54 -0.92 -33.36
CA GLN A 81 -1.11 0.12 -32.42
C GLN A 81 -0.12 1.14 -33.03
N ARG A 82 -0.47 1.70 -34.19
CA ARG A 82 -0.11 3.10 -34.51
C ARG A 82 -1.12 4.05 -33.87
N VAL A 83 -1.46 3.82 -32.61
CA VAL A 83 -2.16 4.84 -31.81
C VAL A 83 -1.08 5.80 -31.34
N SER A 84 -1.12 6.99 -31.93
CA SER A 84 -0.44 8.22 -31.52
C SER A 84 0.23 8.15 -30.14
N LYS A 85 1.52 8.47 -30.08
CA LYS A 85 2.22 8.87 -28.85
C LYS A 85 1.69 10.22 -28.33
N GLN A 86 0.38 10.42 -28.30
CA GLN A 86 -0.25 11.41 -27.44
C GLN A 86 -0.33 10.79 -26.06
N GLY A 87 0.08 11.58 -25.06
CA GLY A 87 0.32 11.11 -23.70
C GLY A 87 -0.79 10.20 -23.18
N HIS A 88 -0.41 9.25 -22.32
CA HIS A 88 -1.34 8.45 -21.55
C HIS A 88 -2.32 9.37 -20.80
N GLU A 89 -3.41 9.80 -21.43
CA GLU A 89 -4.62 10.14 -20.70
C GLU A 89 -5.09 8.83 -20.10
N ILE A 90 -4.95 8.73 -18.79
CA ILE A 90 -5.45 7.60 -18.01
C ILE A 90 -6.94 7.50 -18.34
N THR A 91 -7.28 6.61 -19.26
CA THR A 91 -8.66 6.39 -19.68
C THR A 91 -9.32 5.59 -18.57
N TYR A 92 -9.90 6.30 -17.61
CA TYR A 92 -10.68 5.67 -16.56
C TYR A 92 -11.93 5.05 -17.18
N ALA A 93 -12.26 3.81 -16.79
CA ALA A 93 -13.43 3.09 -17.30
C ALA A 93 -14.77 3.79 -17.00
N ASN A 94 -14.79 4.75 -16.08
CA ASN A 94 -15.95 5.52 -15.67
C ASN A 94 -15.60 7.00 -15.58
N GLY A 95 -16.58 7.88 -15.80
CA GLY A 95 -16.42 9.31 -15.61
C GLY A 95 -16.10 9.70 -14.15
N PHE A 96 -15.42 10.84 -13.99
CA PHE A 96 -14.97 11.35 -12.69
C PHE A 96 -16.09 11.45 -11.65
N LEU A 97 -17.26 11.98 -12.03
CA LEU A 97 -18.39 12.17 -11.11
C LEU A 97 -18.93 10.83 -10.58
N THR A 98 -18.98 9.81 -11.43
CA THR A 98 -19.42 8.46 -11.05
C THR A 98 -18.46 7.86 -10.04
N GLN A 99 -17.16 7.98 -10.29
CA GLN A 99 -16.13 7.51 -9.36
C GLN A 99 -16.20 8.26 -8.02
N LEU A 100 -16.32 9.59 -8.07
CA LEU A 100 -16.45 10.43 -6.87
C LEU A 100 -17.67 10.03 -6.04
N TYR A 101 -18.82 9.79 -6.66
CA TYR A 101 -20.03 9.36 -5.98
C TYR A 101 -19.84 8.02 -5.27
N TRP A 102 -19.32 7.01 -5.97
CA TRP A 102 -19.14 5.67 -5.39
C TRP A 102 -18.09 5.65 -4.28
N VAL A 103 -16.97 6.36 -4.46
CA VAL A 103 -15.92 6.49 -3.44
C VAL A 103 -16.46 7.23 -2.21
N SER A 104 -17.17 8.34 -2.41
CA SER A 104 -17.78 9.11 -1.30
C SER A 104 -18.81 8.29 -0.54
N LYS A 105 -19.68 7.55 -1.24
CA LYS A 105 -20.68 6.66 -0.63
C LYS A 105 -20.03 5.55 0.20
N ARG A 106 -18.96 4.94 -0.34
CA ARG A 106 -18.19 3.91 0.39
C ARG A 106 -17.49 4.49 1.61
N SER A 107 -16.85 5.66 1.46
CA SER A 107 -16.16 6.36 2.54
C SER A 107 -17.13 6.73 3.67
N LEU A 108 -18.28 7.32 3.33
CA LEU A 108 -19.32 7.68 4.30
C LEU A 108 -19.86 6.44 5.04
N LYS A 109 -20.10 5.34 4.33
CA LYS A 109 -20.55 4.09 4.96
C LYS A 109 -19.48 3.50 5.89
N ASN A 110 -18.20 3.61 5.54
CA ASN A 110 -17.09 3.17 6.40
C ASN A 110 -16.97 4.04 7.66
N LEU A 111 -17.12 5.36 7.51
CA LEU A 111 -17.11 6.32 8.61
C LEU A 111 -18.22 6.02 9.64
N ILE A 112 -19.43 5.74 9.15
CA ILE A 112 -20.58 5.39 10.01
C ILE A 112 -20.36 4.04 10.71
N ARG A 113 -19.75 3.05 10.03
CA ARG A 113 -19.55 1.69 10.58
C ARG A 113 -18.36 1.59 11.54
N ASN A 114 -17.37 2.48 11.44
CA ASN A 114 -16.21 2.54 12.33
C ASN A 114 -16.18 3.87 13.10
N PRO A 115 -17.12 4.07 14.04
CA PRO A 115 -17.37 5.40 14.58
C PRO A 115 -16.48 5.77 15.76
N GLN A 116 -15.50 4.93 16.13
CA GLN A 116 -14.72 5.10 17.37
C GLN A 116 -13.96 6.43 17.44
N ALA A 117 -13.50 6.97 16.30
CA ALA A 117 -12.85 8.28 16.24
C ALA A 117 -13.85 9.43 16.05
N SER A 118 -14.86 9.27 15.19
CA SER A 118 -15.81 10.34 14.86
C SER A 118 -16.81 10.63 15.97
N ILE A 119 -17.30 9.62 16.70
CA ILE A 119 -18.21 9.84 17.83
C ILE A 119 -17.52 10.63 18.93
N ALA A 120 -16.28 10.26 19.30
CA ALA A 120 -15.56 10.93 20.36
C ALA A 120 -15.36 12.43 20.07
N GLN A 121 -14.99 12.79 18.84
CA GLN A 121 -14.87 14.19 18.42
C GLN A 121 -16.20 14.94 18.49
N ILE A 122 -17.29 14.34 17.98
CA ILE A 122 -18.63 14.94 18.03
C ILE A 122 -19.06 15.16 19.49
N THR A 123 -18.86 14.17 20.36
CA THR A 123 -19.20 14.27 21.79
C THR A 123 -18.43 15.38 22.49
N VAL A 124 -17.11 15.45 22.32
CA VAL A 124 -16.28 16.52 22.90
C VAL A 124 -16.73 17.89 22.39
N THR A 125 -17.03 18.00 21.09
CA THR A 125 -17.49 19.25 20.47
C THR A 125 -18.84 19.70 21.05
N ILE A 126 -19.79 18.78 21.25
CA ILE A 126 -21.10 19.09 21.84
C ILE A 126 -20.94 19.56 23.29
N ILE A 127 -20.14 18.85 24.10
CA ILE A 127 -19.89 19.23 25.50
C ILE A 127 -19.27 20.62 25.57
N LEU A 128 -18.25 20.88 24.74
CA LEU A 128 -17.60 22.18 24.70
C LEU A 128 -18.56 23.28 24.25
N ALA A 129 -19.40 23.02 23.23
CA ALA A 129 -20.41 23.97 22.78
C ALA A 129 -21.43 24.30 23.88
N LEU A 130 -21.85 23.32 24.68
CA LEU A 130 -22.75 23.54 25.83
C LEU A 130 -22.07 24.38 26.91
N VAL A 131 -20.81 24.09 27.25
CA VAL A 131 -20.04 24.86 28.24
C VAL A 131 -19.89 26.32 27.80
N VAL A 132 -19.51 26.56 26.55
CA VAL A 132 -19.35 27.91 25.99
C VAL A 132 -20.69 28.64 25.94
N GLY A 133 -21.75 27.95 25.50
CA GLY A 133 -23.10 28.49 25.49
C GLY A 133 -23.60 28.88 26.88
N ALA A 134 -23.24 28.10 27.90
CA ALA A 134 -23.56 28.41 29.29
C ALA A 134 -22.76 29.61 29.83
N ILE A 135 -21.46 29.71 29.52
CA ILE A 135 -20.60 30.84 29.93
C ILE A 135 -21.10 32.17 29.36
N PHE A 136 -21.51 32.17 28.09
CA PHE A 136 -22.03 33.36 27.40
C PHE A 136 -23.56 33.40 27.35
N PHE A 137 -24.25 32.74 28.30
CA PHE A 137 -25.70 32.74 28.33
C PHE A 137 -26.25 34.11 28.76
N GLY A 138 -27.29 34.60 28.08
CA GLY A 138 -28.00 35.81 28.50
C GLY A 138 -27.20 37.11 28.39
N VAL A 139 -26.35 37.25 27.36
CA VAL A 139 -25.55 38.47 27.15
C VAL A 139 -26.43 39.72 26.92
N LYS A 140 -26.28 40.70 27.82
CA LYS A 140 -27.01 41.98 27.82
C LYS A 140 -26.56 42.93 26.69
N LEU A 141 -27.36 43.96 26.40
CA LEU A 141 -27.04 45.03 25.45
C LEU A 141 -26.28 46.17 26.17
N ASP A 142 -25.07 45.91 26.62
CA ASP A 142 -24.18 46.95 27.16
C ASP A 142 -22.76 46.82 26.57
N ARG A 143 -21.85 47.72 26.95
CA ARG A 143 -20.46 47.66 26.48
C ARG A 143 -19.76 46.35 26.88
N SER A 144 -20.05 45.80 28.06
CA SER A 144 -19.55 44.48 28.48
C SER A 144 -20.15 43.35 27.64
N GLY A 145 -21.41 43.47 27.23
CA GLY A 145 -22.10 42.52 26.38
C GLY A 145 -21.56 42.46 24.94
N ILE A 146 -21.11 43.59 24.39
CA ILE A 146 -20.40 43.60 23.10
C ILE A 146 -19.10 42.80 23.22
N GLN A 147 -18.34 42.96 24.31
CA GLN A 147 -17.12 42.20 24.56
C GLN A 147 -17.41 40.70 24.72
N ASN A 148 -18.46 40.33 25.46
CA ASN A 148 -18.87 38.93 25.61
C ASN A 148 -19.30 38.29 24.28
N ARG A 149 -19.99 39.04 23.41
CA ARG A 149 -20.33 38.57 22.05
C ARG A 149 -19.09 38.33 21.21
N ALA A 150 -18.16 39.30 21.18
CA ALA A 150 -16.89 39.16 20.48
C ALA A 150 -16.07 37.96 21.01
N GLY A 151 -16.02 37.78 22.34
CA GLY A 151 -15.38 36.65 22.99
C GLY A 151 -15.99 35.30 22.61
N SER A 152 -17.32 35.21 22.54
CA SER A 152 -18.01 33.98 22.12
C SER A 152 -17.69 33.61 20.66
N LEU A 153 -17.69 34.60 19.74
CA LEU A 153 -17.36 34.39 18.34
C LEU A 153 -15.90 34.00 18.16
N PHE A 154 -14.99 34.64 18.91
CA PHE A 154 -13.59 34.26 18.95
C PHE A 154 -13.42 32.80 19.38
N PHE A 155 -14.07 32.40 20.49
CA PHE A 155 -13.98 31.03 20.99
C PHE A 155 -14.48 29.99 19.97
N VAL A 156 -15.65 30.23 19.36
CA VAL A 156 -16.21 29.34 18.33
C VAL A 156 -15.27 29.21 17.14
N THR A 157 -14.70 30.33 16.68
CA THR A 157 -13.78 30.35 15.53
C THR A 157 -12.49 29.59 15.84
N THR A 158 -11.90 29.84 17.02
CA THR A 158 -10.69 29.14 17.47
C THR A 158 -10.93 27.65 17.63
N ASN A 159 -12.06 27.24 18.20
CA ASN A 159 -12.43 25.83 18.31
C ASN A 159 -12.56 25.16 16.94
N GLN A 160 -13.15 25.86 15.96
CA GLN A 160 -13.24 25.37 14.59
C GLN A 160 -11.87 25.19 13.93
N CYS A 161 -10.93 26.13 14.16
CA CYS A 161 -9.55 26.01 13.69
C CYS A 161 -8.83 24.81 14.30
N PHE A 162 -9.00 24.54 15.59
CA PHE A 162 -8.39 23.36 16.21
C PHE A 162 -9.02 22.06 15.71
N SER A 163 -10.35 22.04 15.52
CA SER A 163 -11.05 20.86 15.01
C SER A 163 -10.61 20.47 13.59
N SER A 164 -10.16 21.42 12.76
CA SER A 164 -9.71 21.13 11.39
C SER A 164 -8.36 20.40 11.36
N VAL A 165 -7.51 20.59 12.37
CA VAL A 165 -6.21 19.90 12.50
C VAL A 165 -6.41 18.38 12.55
N SER A 166 -7.47 17.91 13.22
CA SER A 166 -7.77 16.48 13.32
C SER A 166 -8.14 15.82 11.98
N ALA A 167 -8.50 16.59 10.94
CA ALA A 167 -8.73 16.05 9.61
C ALA A 167 -7.43 15.53 8.97
N ILE A 168 -6.28 16.12 9.31
CA ILE A 168 -4.96 15.72 8.80
C ILE A 168 -4.61 14.30 9.26
N GLU A 169 -4.91 13.96 10.51
CA GLU A 169 -4.65 12.62 11.07
C GLU A 169 -5.44 11.53 10.32
N LEU A 170 -6.66 11.83 9.88
CA LEU A 170 -7.48 10.91 9.10
C LEU A 170 -6.82 10.59 7.74
N PHE A 171 -6.30 11.60 7.05
CA PHE A 171 -5.59 11.41 5.78
C PHE A 171 -4.31 10.60 5.94
N ILE A 172 -3.56 10.80 7.03
CA ILE A 172 -2.34 10.03 7.31
C ILE A 172 -2.68 8.55 7.55
N ARG A 173 -3.73 8.26 8.31
CA ARG A 173 -4.19 6.90 8.59
C ARG A 173 -4.59 6.16 7.30
N ASP A 174 -5.34 6.81 6.43
CA ASP A 174 -5.87 6.18 5.22
C ASP A 174 -4.90 6.22 4.03
N LYS A 175 -3.70 6.79 4.19
CA LYS A 175 -2.69 6.91 3.13
C LYS A 175 -2.37 5.59 2.43
N LYS A 176 -2.30 4.46 3.16
CA LYS A 176 -2.05 3.12 2.60
C LYS A 176 -3.19 2.60 1.71
N LEU A 177 -4.39 3.17 1.81
CA LEU A 177 -5.52 2.81 0.96
C LEU A 177 -5.54 3.62 -0.35
N PHE A 178 -4.84 4.75 -0.36
CA PHE A 178 -4.80 5.69 -1.48
C PHE A 178 -3.55 5.56 -2.37
N VAL A 179 -2.50 4.88 -1.89
CA VAL A 179 -1.24 4.56 -2.61
C VAL A 179 -1.16 3.05 -2.79
#